data_AF-A0AAQ3T7B4-F1
#
_entry.id   AF-A0AAQ3T7B4-F1
#
_cell.length_a   1.000
_cell.length_b   1.000
_cell.length_c   1.000
_cell.angle_alpha   90.00
_cell.angle_beta   90.00
_cell.angle_gamma   90.00
#
_symmetry.space_group_name_H-M   'P 1'
#
loop_
_entity.id
_entity.type
_entity.pdbx_description
1 polymer ?
#
loop_
_entity_poly.entity_id
_entity_poly.type
_entity_poly.pdbx_seq_one_letter_code
_entity_poly.pdbx_strand_id
1 'polypeptide(L)'
;MLSRSPATAGFLLRSLGRPHAFSSSAAYAPAASAKEVADGKLVASVLFERLPVVIPRIQPVVYAFQEFSFRWRQQYRRQYPEEILGKADARGKGDYHIDYVPAPRITEADETNDRKSLQRALDNKLCLLLYGDTYGAPDGKPVWHFPEKVYENEETMRSCAESALKSVIGELDNTYFVGNAPMAHMAVEQTESNVSLFKRFFFKSQVVGTTKYHIRKCKDYAWVTKDELLEYFPENKDFFSKMIIHIR
;
A
#
# COMPACT_ATOMS: atom_id res chain seq x y z
N MET A 1 -10.73 -23.56 -70.46
CA MET A 1 -12.11 -23.62 -69.96
C MET A 1 -12.17 -24.68 -68.87
N LEU A 2 -12.36 -24.27 -67.61
CA LEU A 2 -12.90 -25.08 -66.52
C LEU A 2 -13.38 -24.07 -65.47
N SER A 3 -14.70 -23.85 -65.47
CA SER A 3 -15.41 -22.96 -64.57
C SER A 3 -15.45 -23.56 -63.17
N ARG A 4 -15.06 -22.78 -62.16
CA ARG A 4 -15.31 -23.11 -60.74
C ARG A 4 -16.33 -22.11 -60.19
N SER A 5 -17.46 -22.65 -59.76
CA SER A 5 -18.58 -21.97 -59.12
C SER A 5 -18.17 -21.27 -57.81
N PRO A 6 -18.83 -20.17 -57.42
CA PRO A 6 -18.53 -19.48 -56.17
C PRO A 6 -19.13 -20.23 -54.98
N ALA A 7 -18.32 -20.46 -53.94
CA ALA A 7 -18.75 -20.99 -52.66
C ALA A 7 -19.32 -19.87 -51.77
N THR A 8 -20.54 -20.08 -51.31
CA THR A 8 -21.30 -19.23 -50.39
C THR A 8 -20.59 -19.13 -49.05
N ALA A 9 -20.09 -17.94 -48.69
CA ALA A 9 -19.55 -17.67 -47.36
C ALA A 9 -20.68 -17.20 -46.43
N GLY A 10 -21.11 -18.06 -45.51
CA GLY A 10 -22.05 -17.70 -44.44
C GLY A 10 -21.38 -16.75 -43.44
N PHE A 11 -21.94 -15.56 -43.29
CA PHE A 11 -21.57 -14.63 -42.23
C PHE A 11 -22.07 -15.15 -40.87
N LEU A 12 -21.17 -15.75 -40.09
CA LEU A 12 -21.38 -15.92 -38.65
C LEU A 12 -20.94 -14.63 -37.95
N LEU A 13 -21.90 -13.75 -37.65
CA LEU A 13 -21.70 -12.63 -36.73
C LEU A 13 -21.38 -13.18 -35.33
N ARG A 14 -20.10 -13.23 -34.96
CA ARG A 14 -19.67 -13.30 -33.56
C ARG A 14 -19.75 -11.89 -32.98
N SER A 15 -20.80 -11.63 -32.21
CA SER A 15 -20.86 -10.44 -31.36
C SER A 15 -19.84 -10.57 -30.22
N LEU A 16 -18.76 -9.79 -30.29
CA LEU A 16 -17.82 -9.59 -29.20
C LEU A 16 -18.12 -8.24 -28.54
N GLY A 17 -18.17 -8.24 -27.21
CA GLY A 17 -18.06 -7.03 -26.40
C GLY A 17 -19.26 -6.71 -25.51
N ARG A 18 -19.43 -7.46 -24.41
CA ARG A 18 -20.05 -6.88 -23.21
C ARG A 18 -18.96 -6.05 -22.50
N PRO A 19 -19.19 -4.76 -22.19
CA PRO A 19 -18.26 -4.00 -21.38
C PRO A 19 -18.19 -4.60 -19.98
N HIS A 20 -16.97 -4.78 -19.47
CA HIS A 20 -16.73 -5.10 -18.06
C HIS A 20 -17.26 -3.95 -17.20
N ALA A 21 -18.49 -4.11 -16.71
CA ALA A 21 -19.02 -3.30 -15.64
C ALA A 21 -18.30 -3.68 -14.34
N PHE A 22 -17.87 -2.66 -13.60
CA PHE A 22 -17.41 -2.79 -12.22
C PHE A 22 -18.42 -3.61 -11.42
N SER A 23 -17.98 -4.73 -10.85
CA SER A 23 -18.82 -5.62 -10.07
C SER A 23 -19.25 -4.91 -8.79
N SER A 24 -20.53 -4.51 -8.71
CA SER A 24 -21.14 -4.02 -7.48
C SER A 24 -21.22 -5.16 -6.46
N SER A 25 -20.61 -4.93 -5.31
CA SER A 25 -20.63 -5.81 -4.12
C SER A 25 -22.03 -6.38 -3.85
N ALA A 26 -22.20 -7.70 -4.05
CA ALA A 26 -23.31 -8.44 -3.46
C ALA A 26 -23.04 -8.63 -1.96
N ALA A 27 -24.00 -8.27 -1.12
CA ALA A 27 -23.91 -8.43 0.32
C ALA A 27 -23.73 -9.91 0.69
N TYR A 28 -22.59 -10.25 1.29
CA TYR A 28 -22.36 -11.54 1.90
C TYR A 28 -22.99 -11.56 3.29
N ALA A 29 -23.79 -12.58 3.58
CA ALA A 29 -24.35 -12.80 4.91
C ALA A 29 -23.22 -13.19 5.90
N PRO A 30 -23.26 -12.71 7.16
CA PRO A 30 -22.25 -13.09 8.14
C PRO A 30 -22.39 -14.58 8.48
N ALA A 31 -21.29 -15.32 8.35
CA ALA A 31 -21.19 -16.71 8.80
C ALA A 31 -21.13 -16.76 10.33
N ALA A 32 -21.87 -17.70 10.91
CA ALA A 32 -22.02 -17.88 12.36
C ALA A 32 -20.67 -18.07 13.07
N SER A 33 -20.55 -17.50 14.28
CA SER A 33 -19.34 -17.55 15.10
C SER A 33 -18.94 -18.98 15.46
N ALA A 34 -17.79 -19.44 14.96
CA ALA A 34 -17.12 -20.61 15.51
C ALA A 34 -16.44 -20.20 16.83
N LYS A 35 -17.07 -20.52 17.97
CA LYS A 35 -16.42 -20.50 19.28
C LYS A 35 -15.55 -21.76 19.40
N GLU A 36 -14.35 -21.71 18.83
CA GLU A 36 -13.26 -22.57 19.31
C GLU A 36 -12.47 -21.80 20.38
N VAL A 37 -12.49 -22.34 21.59
CA VAL A 37 -11.73 -21.85 22.74
C VAL A 37 -10.27 -22.22 22.50
N ALA A 38 -9.53 -21.33 21.83
CA ALA A 38 -8.08 -21.37 21.80
C ALA A 38 -7.54 -20.72 23.08
N ASP A 39 -6.56 -21.36 23.71
CA ASP A 39 -5.98 -21.08 25.04
C ASP A 39 -5.16 -19.76 25.12
N GLY A 40 -5.56 -18.72 24.38
CA GLY A 40 -4.85 -17.45 24.33
C GLY A 40 -5.65 -16.32 23.68
N LYS A 41 -5.46 -15.08 24.15
CA LYS A 41 -6.17 -13.93 23.58
C LYS A 41 -5.66 -13.63 22.17
N LEU A 42 -6.56 -13.26 21.27
CA LEU A 42 -6.19 -12.85 19.92
C LEU A 42 -6.15 -11.33 19.84
N VAL A 43 -5.14 -10.79 19.17
CA VAL A 43 -4.97 -9.35 18.99
C VAL A 43 -4.87 -9.04 17.51
N ALA A 44 -5.73 -8.17 17.00
CA ALA A 44 -5.63 -7.65 15.64
C ALA A 44 -4.77 -6.38 15.66
N SER A 45 -3.71 -6.37 14.84
CA SER A 45 -2.78 -5.26 14.70
C SER A 45 -2.75 -4.79 13.25
N VAL A 46 -2.66 -3.48 13.00
CA VAL A 46 -2.77 -2.91 11.66
C VAL A 46 -1.47 -2.23 11.26
N LEU A 47 -0.83 -2.76 10.22
CA LEU A 47 0.22 -2.06 9.50
C LEU A 47 -0.44 -1.07 8.54
N PHE A 48 -0.53 0.19 8.97
CA PHE A 48 -1.05 1.27 8.14
C PHE A 48 0.10 1.94 7.37
N GLU A 49 0.14 1.76 6.06
CA GLU A 49 1.22 2.22 5.20
C GLU A 49 0.79 3.29 4.18
N ARG A 50 1.69 4.23 3.90
CA ARG A 50 1.60 5.17 2.79
C ARG A 50 2.55 4.70 1.69
N LEU A 51 2.02 4.40 0.51
CA LEU A 51 2.80 3.91 -0.64
C LEU A 51 3.71 5.01 -1.22
N PRO A 52 4.81 4.67 -1.91
CA PRO A 52 5.65 5.67 -2.56
C PRO A 52 4.81 6.49 -3.55
N VAL A 53 4.91 7.81 -3.46
CA VAL A 53 4.24 8.77 -4.35
C VAL A 53 5.09 9.00 -5.59
N VAL A 54 6.42 8.92 -5.45
CA VAL A 54 7.37 9.13 -6.53
C VAL A 54 8.21 7.87 -6.74
N ILE A 55 8.53 7.56 -7.99
CA ILE A 55 9.41 6.43 -8.35
C ILE A 55 10.78 6.63 -7.69
N PRO A 56 11.36 5.61 -7.01
CA PRO A 56 12.69 5.68 -6.42
C PRO A 56 13.78 6.12 -7.40
N ARG A 57 14.87 6.70 -6.88
CA ARG A 57 15.98 7.13 -7.72
C ARG A 57 16.64 5.92 -8.39
N ILE A 58 16.75 5.99 -9.71
CA ILE A 58 17.43 4.99 -10.52
C ILE A 58 18.94 5.08 -10.25
N GLN A 59 19.61 3.94 -10.11
CA GLN A 59 21.06 3.92 -9.94
C GLN A 59 21.77 4.49 -11.19
N PRO A 60 22.90 5.22 -11.04
CA PRO A 60 23.58 5.85 -12.17
C PRO A 60 23.94 4.89 -13.31
N VAL A 61 24.32 3.65 -12.98
CA VAL A 61 24.64 2.60 -13.97
C VAL A 61 23.41 2.18 -14.79
N VAL A 62 22.25 2.05 -14.14
CA VAL A 62 20.99 1.70 -14.82
C VAL A 62 20.55 2.84 -15.72
N TYR A 63 20.70 4.09 -15.25
CA TYR A 63 20.42 5.27 -16.05
C TYR A 63 21.35 5.35 -17.29
N ALA A 64 22.67 5.17 -17.11
CA ALA A 64 23.63 5.17 -18.21
C ALA A 64 23.31 4.09 -19.26
N PHE A 65 22.92 2.89 -18.80
CA PHE A 65 22.50 1.82 -19.71
C PHE A 65 21.19 2.14 -20.44
N GLN A 66 20.23 2.79 -19.78
CA GLN A 66 18.98 3.22 -20.41
C GLN A 66 19.22 4.27 -21.50
N GLU A 67 20.07 5.26 -21.24
CA GLU A 67 20.50 6.28 -22.21
C GLU A 67 21.23 5.65 -23.40
N PHE A 68 22.18 4.75 -23.13
CA PHE A 68 22.86 3.97 -24.17
C PHE A 68 21.88 3.18 -25.02
N SER A 69 20.99 2.42 -24.38
CA SER A 69 19.99 1.58 -25.05
C SER A 69 18.98 2.41 -25.84
N PHE A 70 18.65 3.62 -25.38
CA PHE A 70 17.83 4.57 -26.12
C PHE A 70 18.53 5.01 -27.40
N ARG A 71 19.78 5.48 -27.31
CA ARG A 71 20.59 5.92 -28.46
C ARG A 71 20.83 4.80 -29.47
N TRP A 72 21.20 3.61 -28.98
CA TRP A 72 21.36 2.42 -29.82
C TRP A 72 20.06 2.10 -30.56
N ARG A 73 18.91 2.10 -29.87
CA ARG A 73 17.63 1.87 -30.53
C ARG A 73 17.30 2.92 -31.59
N GLN A 74 17.69 4.19 -31.43
CA GLN A 74 17.46 5.20 -32.47
C GLN A 74 18.25 4.91 -33.76
N GLN A 75 19.44 4.29 -33.65
CA GLN A 75 20.26 3.92 -34.82
C GLN A 75 19.68 2.75 -35.60
N TYR A 76 19.16 1.73 -34.89
CA TYR A 76 18.75 0.47 -35.50
C TYR A 76 17.24 0.25 -35.56
N ARG A 77 16.42 1.15 -35.00
CA ARG A 77 14.96 1.05 -35.14
C ARG A 77 14.53 1.24 -36.58
N ARG A 78 13.43 0.58 -36.91
CA ARG A 78 12.64 0.91 -38.09
C ARG A 78 12.28 2.40 -38.05
N GLN A 79 12.72 3.13 -39.07
CA GLN A 79 12.29 4.50 -39.32
C GLN A 79 10.84 4.46 -39.83
N TYR A 80 9.96 5.21 -39.17
CA TYR A 80 8.58 5.37 -39.61
C TYR A 80 8.47 6.61 -40.51
N PRO A 81 7.64 6.59 -41.57
CA PRO A 81 7.39 7.76 -42.39
C PRO A 81 6.88 8.94 -41.54
N GLU A 82 7.36 10.14 -41.87
CA GLU A 82 6.95 11.40 -41.22
C GLU A 82 5.43 11.64 -41.30
N GLU A 83 4.75 11.13 -42.34
CA GLU A 83 3.28 11.21 -42.47
C GLU A 83 2.53 10.55 -41.30
N ILE A 84 3.15 9.58 -40.62
CA ILE A 84 2.59 8.89 -39.45
C ILE A 84 2.92 9.64 -38.16
N LEU A 85 4.14 10.18 -38.05
CA LEU A 85 4.65 10.83 -36.83
C LEU A 85 4.27 12.32 -36.73
N GLY A 86 4.35 13.07 -37.83
CA GLY A 86 4.17 14.53 -37.88
C GLY A 86 2.73 15.01 -37.65
N LYS A 87 1.74 14.11 -37.57
CA LYS A 87 0.37 14.48 -37.17
C LYS A 87 0.29 14.97 -35.72
N ALA A 88 1.28 14.64 -34.88
CA ALA A 88 1.36 15.11 -33.50
C ALA A 88 1.76 16.59 -33.39
N ASP A 89 2.67 17.05 -34.26
CA ASP A 89 3.16 18.44 -34.26
C ASP A 89 2.10 19.45 -34.75
N ALA A 90 1.07 18.97 -35.44
CA ALA A 90 -0.11 19.75 -35.82
C ALA A 90 -1.06 20.03 -34.64
N ARG A 91 -0.89 19.37 -33.49
CA ARG A 91 -1.62 19.74 -32.27
C ARG A 91 -0.96 21.00 -31.71
N GLY A 92 -1.63 22.14 -31.91
CA GLY A 92 -1.18 23.44 -31.42
C GLY A 92 -0.71 23.36 -29.96
N LYS A 93 0.42 24.02 -29.67
CA LYS A 93 0.85 24.26 -28.30
C LYS A 93 -0.23 25.12 -27.64
N GLY A 94 -0.85 24.63 -26.57
CA GLY A 94 -1.98 25.31 -25.94
C GLY A 94 -1.67 26.76 -25.56
N ASP A 95 -2.70 27.57 -25.34
CA ASP A 95 -2.59 29.03 -25.13
C ASP A 95 -1.77 29.44 -23.89
N TYR A 96 -1.43 28.49 -23.01
CA TYR A 96 -0.62 28.71 -21.83
C TYR A 96 0.87 28.68 -22.16
N HIS A 97 1.51 29.84 -22.07
CA HIS A 97 2.95 30.05 -22.33
C HIS A 97 3.83 29.84 -21.08
N ILE A 98 3.33 29.09 -20.09
CA ILE A 98 4.09 28.76 -18.88
C ILE A 98 4.65 27.36 -19.05
N ASP A 99 5.97 27.25 -19.09
CA ASP A 99 6.63 25.95 -19.09
C ASP A 99 6.35 25.21 -17.78
N TYR A 100 5.86 23.97 -17.89
CA TYR A 100 5.60 23.15 -16.72
C TYR A 100 6.91 22.80 -16.01
N VAL A 101 7.08 23.30 -14.78
CA VAL A 101 8.19 22.93 -13.90
C VAL A 101 7.67 21.92 -12.86
N PRO A 102 8.18 20.67 -12.86
CA PRO A 102 7.76 19.68 -11.87
C PRO A 102 8.22 20.10 -10.47
N ALA A 103 7.39 19.78 -9.47
CA ALA A 103 7.72 20.04 -8.07
C ALA A 103 8.99 19.25 -7.65
N PRO A 104 9.81 19.82 -6.73
CA PRO A 104 10.99 19.13 -6.23
C PRO A 104 10.61 17.84 -5.50
N ARG A 105 11.49 16.85 -5.58
CA ARG A 105 11.29 15.55 -4.92
C ARG A 105 11.56 15.59 -3.41
N ILE A 106 12.37 16.55 -2.98
CA ILE A 106 12.71 16.79 -1.57
C ILE A 106 11.74 17.86 -1.11
N THR A 107 11.01 17.56 -0.04
CA THR A 107 10.03 18.47 0.56
C THR A 107 10.62 19.17 1.78
N GLU A 108 9.96 20.22 2.25
CA GLU A 108 10.33 20.90 3.51
C GLU A 108 10.28 19.94 4.73
N ALA A 109 9.39 18.94 4.67
CA ALA A 109 9.29 17.89 5.69
C ALA A 109 10.49 16.92 5.67
N ASP A 110 11.15 16.75 4.52
CA ASP A 110 12.39 15.98 4.41
C ASP A 110 13.58 16.74 4.99
N GLU A 111 13.66 18.05 4.75
CA GLU A 111 14.74 18.91 5.27
C GLU A 111 14.69 19.03 6.79
N THR A 112 13.48 19.16 7.34
CA THR A 112 13.23 19.24 8.79
C THR A 112 13.12 17.87 9.47
N ASN A 113 13.12 16.79 8.68
CA ASN A 113 12.87 15.41 9.12
C ASN A 113 11.59 15.27 9.99
N ASP A 114 10.50 15.90 9.56
CA ASP A 114 9.23 15.86 10.28
C ASP A 114 8.57 14.47 10.14
N ARG A 115 8.68 13.68 11.22
CA ARG A 115 8.10 12.35 11.32
C ARG A 115 6.58 12.36 11.53
N LYS A 116 5.93 13.50 11.71
CA LYS A 116 4.46 13.59 11.83
C LYS A 116 3.79 13.83 10.48
N SER A 117 4.53 14.37 9.51
CA SER A 117 4.03 14.62 8.17
C SER A 117 4.07 13.38 7.27
N LEU A 118 3.02 13.23 6.45
CA LEU A 118 2.97 12.24 5.37
C LEU A 118 3.74 12.67 4.11
N GLN A 119 4.09 13.96 4.02
CA GLN A 119 4.78 14.54 2.87
C GLN A 119 6.29 14.28 2.90
N ARG A 120 6.81 13.61 3.94
CA ARG A 120 8.19 13.14 4.02
C ARG A 120 8.40 11.87 3.19
N ALA A 121 9.61 11.67 2.68
CA ALA A 121 10.13 10.48 2.02
C ALA A 121 9.19 9.94 0.93
N LEU A 122 8.87 10.79 -0.05
CA LEU A 122 7.89 10.50 -1.11
C LEU A 122 8.27 9.28 -1.98
N ASP A 123 9.55 8.89 -2.00
CA ASP A 123 10.08 7.74 -2.72
C ASP A 123 10.02 6.42 -1.92
N ASN A 124 9.80 6.49 -0.61
CA ASN A 124 9.80 5.34 0.28
C ASN A 124 8.41 5.07 0.84
N LYS A 125 8.17 3.86 1.34
CA LYS A 125 6.96 3.57 2.12
C LYS A 125 7.10 4.12 3.54
N LEU A 126 6.03 4.73 4.05
CA LEU A 126 5.94 5.10 5.46
C LEU A 126 4.93 4.21 6.16
N CYS A 127 5.24 3.79 7.39
CA CYS A 127 4.38 3.03 8.26
C CYS A 127 4.01 3.88 9.48
N LEU A 128 2.75 3.83 9.90
CA LEU A 128 2.30 4.50 11.10
C LEU A 128 2.67 3.71 12.35
N LEU A 129 3.35 4.37 13.29
CA LEU A 129 3.58 3.89 14.64
C LEU A 129 2.92 4.81 15.66
N LEU A 130 2.40 4.20 16.72
CA LEU A 130 1.79 4.88 17.85
C LEU A 130 2.65 4.67 19.09
N TYR A 131 2.70 5.68 19.94
CA TYR A 131 3.29 5.60 21.28
C TYR A 131 2.17 5.61 22.31
N GLY A 132 2.08 4.53 23.09
CA GLY A 132 0.99 4.37 24.05
C GLY A 132 1.02 3.03 24.76
N ASP A 133 -0.02 2.80 25.56
CA ASP A 133 -0.13 1.64 26.42
C ASP A 133 -0.71 0.48 25.60
N THR A 134 -0.02 -0.66 25.57
CA THR A 134 -0.39 -1.84 24.75
C THR A 134 -0.81 -3.01 25.62
N TYR A 135 -1.56 -3.94 25.02
CA TYR A 135 -1.99 -5.16 25.70
C TYR A 135 -0.81 -6.01 26.18
N GLY A 136 0.36 -5.88 25.54
CA GLY A 136 1.58 -6.62 25.87
C GLY A 136 2.75 -5.76 26.36
N ALA A 137 2.51 -4.58 26.94
CA ALA A 137 3.59 -3.75 27.46
C ALA A 137 4.13 -4.33 28.79
N PRO A 138 5.45 -4.54 28.93
CA PRO A 138 6.05 -4.86 30.23
C PRO A 138 5.86 -3.66 31.17
N ASP A 139 5.19 -3.88 32.30
CA ASP A 139 4.91 -2.91 33.37
C ASP A 139 3.98 -1.74 33.03
N GLY A 140 3.17 -1.82 31.96
CA GLY A 140 2.26 -0.72 31.60
C GLY A 140 2.99 0.57 31.16
N LYS A 141 4.28 0.47 30.83
CA LYS A 141 5.05 1.57 30.25
C LYS A 141 4.62 1.77 28.79
N PRO A 142 4.50 3.01 28.31
CA PRO A 142 4.18 3.27 26.92
C PRO A 142 5.32 2.80 26.01
N VAL A 143 4.98 1.99 25.02
CA VAL A 143 5.90 1.42 24.03
C VAL A 143 5.40 1.77 22.63
N TRP A 144 6.33 1.89 21.68
CA TRP A 144 5.99 2.03 20.26
C TRP A 144 5.32 0.77 19.75
N HIS A 145 4.20 0.91 19.05
CA HIS A 145 3.42 -0.21 18.54
C HIS A 145 2.59 0.22 17.33
N PHE A 146 2.03 -0.77 16.65
CA PHE A 146 1.05 -0.56 15.59
C PHE A 146 -0.36 -0.43 16.18
N PRO A 147 -1.29 0.31 15.54
CA PRO A 147 -2.69 0.32 15.94
C PRO A 147 -3.21 -1.11 16.18
N GLU A 148 -3.58 -1.42 17.41
CA GLU A 148 -4.00 -2.78 17.78
C GLU A 148 -5.24 -2.79 18.68
N LYS A 149 -5.97 -3.89 18.63
CA LYS A 149 -7.16 -4.13 19.43
C LYS A 149 -7.26 -5.62 19.78
N VAL A 150 -7.61 -5.91 21.03
CA VAL A 150 -7.92 -7.27 21.47
C VAL A 150 -9.23 -7.71 20.84
N TYR A 151 -9.26 -8.91 20.28
CA TYR A 151 -10.45 -9.50 19.68
C TYR A 151 -11.41 -9.96 20.79
N GLU A 152 -12.63 -9.44 20.77
CA GLU A 152 -13.64 -9.77 21.79
C GLU A 152 -14.95 -10.24 21.16
N ASN A 153 -15.70 -9.32 20.52
CA ASN A 153 -17.08 -9.55 20.08
C ASN A 153 -17.32 -9.14 18.62
N GLU A 154 -16.27 -8.93 17.83
CA GLU A 154 -16.39 -8.56 16.42
C GLU A 154 -16.75 -9.74 15.52
N GLU A 155 -17.36 -9.44 14.36
CA GLU A 155 -17.79 -10.47 13.39
C GLU A 155 -16.60 -11.21 12.76
N THR A 156 -15.54 -10.48 12.45
CA THR A 156 -14.33 -11.02 11.82
C THR A 156 -13.08 -10.36 12.39
N MET A 157 -11.94 -11.05 12.31
CA MET A 157 -10.65 -10.48 12.72
C MET A 157 -10.29 -9.22 11.92
N ARG A 158 -10.71 -9.14 10.65
CA ARG A 158 -10.59 -7.93 9.83
C ARG A 158 -11.45 -6.79 10.37
N SER A 159 -12.70 -7.05 10.77
CA SER A 159 -13.56 -6.02 11.37
C SER A 159 -12.96 -5.48 12.68
N CYS A 160 -12.34 -6.35 13.48
CA CYS A 160 -11.58 -5.93 14.67
C CYS A 160 -10.40 -5.00 14.31
N ALA A 161 -9.64 -5.34 13.26
CA ALA A 161 -8.57 -4.51 12.73
C ALA A 161 -9.07 -3.14 12.20
N GLU A 162 -10.19 -3.13 11.46
CA GLU A 162 -10.83 -1.91 10.98
C GLU A 162 -11.30 -1.03 12.15
N SER A 163 -11.89 -1.64 13.19
CA SER A 163 -12.27 -0.96 14.43
C SER A 163 -11.06 -0.37 15.17
N ALA A 164 -9.94 -1.11 15.22
CA ALA A 164 -8.70 -0.64 15.83
C ALA A 164 -8.20 0.63 15.13
N LEU A 165 -8.10 0.61 13.80
CA LEU A 165 -7.66 1.76 13.01
C LEU A 165 -8.65 2.93 13.11
N LYS A 166 -9.96 2.64 13.08
CA LYS A 166 -11.02 3.65 13.25
C LYS A 166 -10.95 4.33 14.62
N SER A 167 -10.57 3.61 15.67
CA SER A 167 -10.44 4.18 17.01
C SER A 167 -9.31 5.22 17.12
N VAL A 168 -8.28 5.06 16.28
CA VAL A 168 -7.09 5.91 16.21
C VAL A 168 -7.31 7.08 15.25
N ILE A 169 -7.80 6.83 14.04
CA ILE A 169 -7.93 7.86 13.00
C ILE A 169 -9.30 8.57 13.03
N GLY A 170 -10.32 7.93 13.60
CA GLY A 170 -11.71 8.40 13.63
C GLY A 170 -12.53 7.92 12.44
N GLU A 171 -12.13 8.30 11.23
CA GLU A 171 -12.83 7.98 9.98
C GLU A 171 -11.97 7.11 9.06
N LEU A 172 -12.61 6.19 8.31
CA LEU A 172 -11.93 5.19 7.47
C LEU A 172 -12.02 5.50 5.96
N ASP A 173 -12.64 6.62 5.57
CA ASP A 173 -12.98 6.93 4.17
C ASP A 173 -11.77 6.97 3.22
N ASN A 174 -10.62 7.29 3.78
CA ASN A 174 -9.35 7.43 3.07
C ASN A 174 -8.39 6.25 3.34
N THR A 175 -8.93 5.09 3.73
CA THR A 175 -8.14 3.91 4.06
C THR A 175 -8.56 2.71 3.21
N TYR A 176 -7.59 1.90 2.80
CA TYR A 176 -7.84 0.69 2.01
C TYR A 176 -7.20 -0.54 2.65
N PHE A 177 -8.02 -1.47 3.13
CA PHE A 177 -7.57 -2.75 3.68
C PHE A 177 -7.42 -3.80 2.58
N VAL A 178 -6.18 -4.30 2.40
CA VAL A 178 -5.75 -5.08 1.22
C VAL A 178 -6.43 -6.45 1.11
N GLY A 179 -6.73 -7.12 2.23
CA GLY A 179 -7.28 -8.48 2.22
C GLY A 179 -7.95 -8.88 3.53
N ASN A 180 -8.76 -9.94 3.50
CA ASN A 180 -9.46 -10.45 4.70
C ASN A 180 -8.58 -11.37 5.55
N ALA A 181 -7.58 -12.00 4.94
CA ALA A 181 -6.60 -12.78 5.67
C ALA A 181 -5.55 -11.87 6.35
N PRO A 182 -5.07 -12.23 7.55
CA PRO A 182 -3.92 -11.56 8.12
C PRO A 182 -2.67 -11.80 7.26
N MET A 183 -1.83 -10.78 7.16
CA MET A 183 -0.56 -10.82 6.43
C MET A 183 0.51 -11.63 7.18
N ALA A 184 0.53 -11.53 8.50
CA ALA A 184 1.48 -12.23 9.35
C ALA A 184 0.88 -12.48 10.74
N HIS A 185 1.50 -13.38 11.51
CA HIS A 185 1.17 -13.59 12.91
C HIS A 185 2.43 -13.67 13.76
N MET A 186 2.32 -13.28 15.03
CA MET A 186 3.37 -13.37 16.03
C MET A 186 2.75 -13.90 17.33
N ALA A 187 3.27 -15.02 17.83
CA ALA A 187 2.95 -15.50 19.17
C ALA A 187 3.86 -14.79 20.16
N VAL A 188 3.27 -14.12 21.15
CA VAL A 188 4.02 -13.46 22.22
C VAL A 188 3.75 -14.24 23.51
N GLU A 189 4.83 -14.81 24.05
CA GLU A 189 4.82 -15.47 25.36
C GLU A 189 5.37 -14.47 26.37
N GLN A 190 4.53 -13.96 27.27
CA GLN A 190 4.99 -13.07 28.34
C GLN A 190 5.34 -13.91 29.58
N THR A 191 6.63 -13.97 29.91
CA THR A 191 7.17 -14.89 30.92
C THR A 191 7.04 -14.38 32.37
N GLU A 192 6.72 -13.10 32.61
CA GLU A 192 7.00 -12.50 33.93
C GLU A 192 5.75 -12.05 34.74
N SER A 193 4.54 -12.03 34.16
CA SER A 193 3.36 -11.60 34.93
C SER A 193 2.06 -12.09 34.31
N ASN A 194 1.42 -13.14 34.85
CA ASN A 194 -0.01 -13.54 34.78
C ASN A 194 -0.88 -13.20 33.53
N VAL A 195 -0.28 -12.85 32.40
CA VAL A 195 -0.93 -12.45 31.17
C VAL A 195 -0.82 -13.64 30.24
N SER A 196 -1.98 -14.12 29.83
CA SER A 196 -2.13 -15.26 28.93
C SER A 196 -1.33 -15.06 27.64
N LEU A 197 -0.82 -16.17 27.11
CA LEU A 197 -0.29 -16.27 25.75
C LEU A 197 -1.25 -15.54 24.80
N PHE A 198 -0.73 -14.60 24.00
CA PHE A 198 -1.54 -13.93 22.99
C PHE A 198 -0.92 -14.02 21.61
N LYS A 199 -1.80 -14.13 20.61
CA LYS A 199 -1.42 -14.20 19.20
C LYS A 199 -1.79 -12.90 18.53
N ARG A 200 -0.78 -12.17 18.05
CA ARG A 200 -0.96 -10.93 17.29
C ARG A 200 -1.03 -11.24 15.80
N PHE A 201 -2.12 -10.84 15.16
CA PHE A 201 -2.33 -10.95 13.72
C PHE A 201 -2.19 -9.59 13.06
N PHE A 202 -1.34 -9.49 12.05
CA PHE A 202 -1.07 -8.24 11.34
C PHE A 202 -1.94 -8.12 10.09
N PHE A 203 -2.67 -7.02 9.96
CA PHE A 203 -3.45 -6.66 8.78
C PHE A 203 -2.80 -5.50 8.06
N LYS A 204 -2.87 -5.53 6.73
CA LYS A 204 -2.28 -4.51 5.89
C LYS A 204 -3.36 -3.50 5.45
N SER A 205 -3.10 -2.22 5.73
CA SER A 205 -3.97 -1.11 5.32
C SER A 205 -3.16 0.00 4.67
N GLN A 206 -3.76 0.69 3.70
CA GLN A 206 -3.10 1.70 2.87
C GLN A 206 -3.78 3.05 2.97
N VAL A 207 -2.97 4.11 2.99
CA VAL A 207 -3.42 5.50 2.87
C VAL A 207 -3.87 5.79 1.44
N VAL A 208 -5.07 6.35 1.28
CA VAL A 208 -5.62 6.76 -0.02
C VAL A 208 -6.04 8.22 0.03
N GLY A 209 -5.51 9.04 -0.88
CA GLY A 209 -6.08 10.37 -1.19
C GLY A 209 -5.98 11.45 -0.09
N THR A 210 -5.34 11.18 1.04
CA THR A 210 -5.27 12.12 2.18
C THR A 210 -3.84 12.53 2.53
N THR A 211 -3.67 13.81 2.81
CA THR A 211 -2.38 14.41 3.19
C THR A 211 -2.18 14.47 4.70
N LYS A 212 -3.26 14.49 5.49
CA LYS A 212 -3.20 14.62 6.96
C LYS A 212 -4.25 13.75 7.64
N TYR A 213 -3.84 13.01 8.68
CA TYR A 213 -4.75 12.34 9.59
C TYR A 213 -4.69 12.97 10.96
N HIS A 214 -5.86 13.14 11.59
CA HIS A 214 -5.96 13.55 12.99
C HIS A 214 -5.98 12.30 13.86
N ILE A 215 -4.78 11.88 14.27
CA ILE A 215 -4.61 10.71 15.13
C ILE A 215 -5.08 11.08 16.55
N ARG A 216 -6.09 10.36 17.03
CA ARG A 216 -6.70 10.44 18.35
C ARG A 216 -6.21 9.24 19.18
N LYS A 217 -6.28 9.35 20.51
CA LYS A 217 -5.95 8.26 21.47
C LYS A 217 -4.50 7.72 21.41
N CYS A 218 -3.51 8.59 21.22
CA CYS A 218 -2.10 8.24 21.41
C CYS A 218 -1.36 9.34 22.18
N LYS A 219 -0.29 8.99 22.89
CA LYS A 219 0.60 9.99 23.51
C LYS A 219 1.44 10.69 22.45
N ASP A 220 1.94 9.91 21.49
CA ASP A 220 2.63 10.41 20.30
C ASP A 220 2.43 9.45 19.12
N TYR A 221 2.75 9.92 17.91
CA TYR A 221 2.74 9.09 16.71
C TYR A 221 3.87 9.50 15.75
N ALA A 222 4.29 8.56 14.91
CA ALA A 222 5.31 8.80 13.91
C ALA A 222 5.06 8.00 12.63
N TRP A 223 5.38 8.61 11.50
CA TRP A 223 5.46 8.00 10.19
C TRP A 223 6.92 7.63 9.87
N VAL A 224 7.15 6.33 9.79
CA VAL A 224 8.49 5.76 9.88
C VAL A 224 8.78 4.96 8.61
N THR A 225 9.99 5.12 8.07
CA THR A 225 10.47 4.31 6.95
C THR A 225 10.80 2.88 7.41
N LYS A 226 11.02 1.95 6.49
CA LYS A 226 11.39 0.57 6.87
C LYS A 226 12.66 0.54 7.73
N ASP A 227 13.67 1.33 7.37
CA ASP A 227 14.97 1.29 8.04
C ASP A 227 14.85 1.82 9.47
N GLU A 228 14.18 2.97 9.63
CA GLU A 228 13.87 3.53 10.96
C GLU A 228 12.97 2.60 11.77
N LEU A 229 12.03 1.88 11.15
CA LEU A 229 11.15 0.93 11.84
C LEU A 229 11.94 -0.20 12.52
N LEU A 230 13.03 -0.65 11.90
CA LEU A 230 13.91 -1.66 12.48
C LEU A 230 14.66 -1.12 13.71
N GLU A 231 14.90 0.19 13.80
CA GLU A 231 15.50 0.82 14.98
C GLU A 231 14.54 0.81 16.18
N TYR A 232 13.24 1.02 15.94
CA TYR A 232 12.22 1.00 17.01
C TYR A 232 11.98 -0.40 17.60
N PHE A 233 12.17 -1.46 16.81
CA PHE A 233 11.88 -2.84 17.23
C PHE A 233 13.11 -3.76 17.10
N PRO A 234 14.12 -3.63 17.97
CA PRO A 234 15.36 -4.38 17.85
C PRO A 234 15.20 -5.90 17.97
N GLU A 235 14.29 -6.36 18.84
CA GLU A 235 14.07 -7.79 19.10
C GLU A 235 13.40 -8.51 17.93
N ASN A 236 12.54 -7.80 17.18
CA ASN A 236 11.71 -8.38 16.13
C ASN A 236 12.15 -7.96 14.72
N LYS A 237 13.40 -7.50 14.56
CA LYS A 237 13.96 -7.01 13.28
C LYS A 237 13.79 -8.01 12.14
N ASP A 238 14.12 -9.27 12.38
CA ASP A 238 14.06 -10.32 11.35
C ASP A 238 12.63 -10.65 10.91
N PHE A 239 11.67 -10.51 11.81
CA PHE A 239 10.26 -10.70 11.49
C PHE A 239 9.73 -9.55 10.63
N PHE A 240 9.96 -8.30 11.07
CA PHE A 240 9.48 -7.12 10.35
C PHE A 240 10.19 -6.92 9.01
N SER A 241 11.46 -7.33 8.89
CA SER A 241 12.21 -7.25 7.63
C SER A 241 11.62 -8.14 6.53
N LYS A 242 11.09 -9.32 6.90
CA LYS A 242 10.37 -10.25 6.02
C LYS A 242 8.96 -9.75 5.68
N MET A 243 8.28 -9.17 6.66
CA MET A 243 6.91 -8.68 6.52
C MET A 243 6.81 -7.44 5.61
N ILE A 244 7.78 -6.52 5.71
CA ILE A 244 7.73 -5.21 5.02
C ILE A 244 8.74 -5.18 3.87
N ILE A 245 8.23 -5.15 2.65
CA ILE A 245 9.06 -5.10 1.44
C ILE A 245 9.44 -3.65 1.13
N HIS A 246 10.75 -3.40 1.09
CA HIS A 246 11.33 -2.15 0.58
C HIS A 246 11.46 -2.26 -0.94
N ILE A 247 10.95 -1.25 -1.66
CA ILE A 247 11.08 -1.16 -3.11
C ILE A 247 12.32 -0.30 -3.35
N ARG A 248 13.43 -0.92 -3.75
CA ARG A 248 14.68 -0.25 -4.10
C ARG A 248 14.99 -0.44 -5.56
#